data_AF-A0A165YST3-F1
#
_entry.id   AF-A0A165YST3-F1
#
_cell.length_a   1.000
_cell.length_b   1.000
_cell.length_c   1.000
_cell.angle_alpha   90.00
_cell.angle_beta   90.00
_cell.angle_gamma   90.00
#
_symmetry.space_group_name_H-M   'P 1'
#
loop_
_entity.id
_entity.type
_entity.pdbx_description
1 polymer ?
#
loop_
_entity_poly.entity_id
_entity_poly.type
_entity_poly.pdbx_seq_one_letter_code
_entity_poly.pdbx_strand_id
1 'polypeptide(L)'
;MTIKNEPRDTVKIPPPKPVDEKARKDAAKDLTKMRRLTAWSVHRWPVERRVVHRRTRVYLPRSYLAKDGVDVRTINAGSDINQFVFRHYEEMAEEKDREKVNYVTEARIQESKHEFLGPDPRVAGYSVEGEGIRVLWIDRFLEEKWVEGEKWELLDVEMDSNGAWTECVV
;
A
#
# COMPACT_ATOMS: atom_id res chain seq x y z
N MET A 1 -58.58 13.65 -19.80
CA MET A 1 -57.32 12.91 -19.55
C MET A 1 -56.85 13.29 -18.16
N THR A 2 -57.09 12.43 -17.17
CA THR A 2 -56.84 12.74 -15.74
C THR A 2 -55.68 11.86 -15.28
N ILE A 3 -54.54 12.49 -14.96
CA ILE A 3 -53.33 11.81 -14.49
C ILE A 3 -53.55 11.42 -13.03
N LYS A 4 -53.70 10.12 -12.76
CA LYS A 4 -53.66 9.55 -11.41
C LYS A 4 -52.20 9.55 -10.94
N ASN A 5 -51.85 10.45 -10.02
CA ASN A 5 -50.60 10.38 -9.29
C ASN A 5 -50.76 9.36 -8.15
N GLU A 6 -50.10 8.21 -8.27
CA GLU A 6 -49.94 7.26 -7.17
C GLU A 6 -48.82 7.74 -6.23
N PRO A 7 -49.00 7.66 -4.91
CA PRO A 7 -47.97 8.05 -3.95
C PRO A 7 -46.84 7.01 -3.98
N ARG A 8 -45.64 7.45 -4.36
CA ARG A 8 -44.42 6.64 -4.25
C ARG A 8 -44.12 6.41 -2.77
N ASP A 9 -44.26 5.17 -2.32
CA ASP A 9 -43.75 4.72 -1.03
C ASP A 9 -42.26 5.06 -0.94
N THR A 10 -41.94 6.01 -0.06
CA THR A 10 -40.56 6.31 0.30
C THR A 10 -40.09 5.19 1.21
N VAL A 11 -39.33 4.24 0.67
CA VAL A 11 -38.61 3.23 1.44
C VAL A 11 -37.70 3.98 2.42
N LYS A 12 -38.09 4.04 3.69
CA LYS A 12 -37.26 4.56 4.76
C LYS A 12 -36.07 3.62 4.91
N ILE A 13 -34.94 4.01 4.34
CA ILE A 13 -33.65 3.36 4.60
C ILE A 13 -33.42 3.48 6.12
N PRO A 14 -33.29 2.36 6.85
CA PRO A 14 -33.03 2.43 8.28
C PRO A 14 -31.73 3.20 8.53
N PRO A 15 -31.66 4.00 9.61
CA PRO A 15 -30.41 4.68 9.96
C PRO A 15 -29.29 3.65 10.11
N PRO A 16 -28.07 3.95 9.63
CA PRO A 16 -26.95 3.03 9.75
C PRO A 16 -26.77 2.66 11.21
N LYS A 17 -26.69 1.36 11.49
CA LYS A 17 -26.47 0.84 12.85
C LYS A 17 -25.22 1.51 13.44
N PRO A 18 -25.22 1.88 14.73
CA PRO A 18 -24.02 2.39 15.37
C PRO A 18 -22.95 1.32 15.25
N VAL A 19 -21.89 1.66 14.54
CA VAL A 19 -20.75 0.80 14.29
C VAL A 19 -20.13 0.45 15.63
N ASP A 20 -20.16 -0.82 16.01
CA ASP A 20 -19.49 -1.31 17.22
C ASP A 20 -17.99 -1.03 17.08
N GLU A 21 -17.49 -0.07 17.86
CA GLU A 21 -16.10 0.38 17.79
C GLU A 21 -15.12 -0.76 18.10
N LYS A 22 -15.54 -1.74 18.92
CA LYS A 22 -14.76 -2.94 19.18
C LYS A 22 -14.67 -3.81 17.93
N ALA A 23 -15.81 -4.08 17.27
CA ALA A 23 -15.84 -4.83 16.02
C ALA A 23 -14.99 -4.16 14.93
N ARG A 24 -15.01 -2.83 14.84
CA ARG A 24 -14.14 -2.05 13.93
C ARG A 24 -12.66 -2.30 14.23
N LYS A 25 -12.26 -2.16 15.49
CA LYS A 25 -10.85 -2.34 15.91
C LYS A 25 -10.36 -3.77 15.70
N ASP A 26 -11.20 -4.77 15.97
CA ASP A 26 -10.86 -6.17 15.77
C ASP A 26 -10.75 -6.50 14.27
N ALA A 27 -11.68 -6.01 13.44
CA ALA A 27 -11.57 -6.12 11.99
C ALA A 27 -10.31 -5.45 11.43
N ALA A 28 -9.96 -4.25 11.91
CA ALA A 28 -8.74 -3.55 11.52
C ALA A 28 -7.48 -4.36 11.86
N LYS A 29 -7.43 -5.01 13.03
CA LYS A 29 -6.32 -5.90 13.41
C LYS A 29 -6.24 -7.12 12.50
N ASP A 30 -7.36 -7.76 12.22
CA ASP A 30 -7.40 -8.97 11.38
C ASP A 30 -6.97 -8.67 9.94
N LEU A 31 -7.48 -7.59 9.34
CA LEU A 31 -7.06 -7.15 8.01
C LEU A 31 -5.57 -6.75 7.97
N THR A 32 -5.10 -6.06 9.00
CA THR A 32 -3.68 -5.69 9.14
C THR A 32 -2.79 -6.93 9.26
N LYS A 33 -3.23 -7.95 10.00
CA LYS A 33 -2.53 -9.24 10.12
C LYS A 33 -2.51 -9.97 8.78
N MET A 34 -3.62 -9.97 8.04
CA MET A 34 -3.69 -10.55 6.70
C MET A 34 -2.73 -9.85 5.74
N ARG A 35 -2.68 -8.51 5.73
CA ARG A 35 -1.69 -7.73 4.97
C ARG A 35 -0.26 -8.12 5.29
N ARG A 36 0.08 -8.31 6.58
CA ARG A 36 1.42 -8.78 6.99
C ARG A 36 1.74 -10.16 6.44
N LEU A 37 0.76 -11.05 6.35
CA LEU A 37 0.93 -12.41 5.83
C LEU A 37 1.06 -12.45 4.31
N THR A 38 0.36 -11.57 3.59
CA THR A 38 0.39 -11.51 2.12
C THR A 38 1.51 -10.63 1.57
N ALA A 39 2.14 -9.79 2.40
CA ALA A 39 3.22 -8.91 1.98
C ALA A 39 4.43 -9.70 1.44
N TRP A 40 4.78 -9.42 0.18
CA TRP A 40 5.87 -10.09 -0.51
C TRP A 40 7.18 -9.33 -0.33
N SER A 41 8.30 -10.04 -0.23
CA SER A 41 9.60 -9.42 0.00
C SER A 41 10.17 -8.84 -1.29
N VAL A 42 10.57 -7.57 -1.26
CA VAL A 42 10.92 -6.81 -2.48
C VAL A 42 12.17 -7.35 -3.20
N HIS A 43 13.04 -8.08 -2.50
CA HIS A 43 14.21 -8.74 -3.09
C HIS A 43 13.86 -10.05 -3.81
N ARG A 44 12.59 -10.47 -3.83
CA ARG A 44 12.12 -11.68 -4.52
C ARG A 44 11.15 -11.32 -5.62
N TRP A 45 11.19 -12.09 -6.70
CA TRP A 45 10.27 -11.91 -7.81
C TRP A 45 8.81 -12.03 -7.33
N PRO A 46 7.94 -11.05 -7.66
CA PRO A 46 6.56 -11.07 -7.22
C PRO A 46 5.76 -12.18 -7.92
N VAL A 47 4.95 -12.90 -7.14
CA VAL A 47 4.11 -14.01 -7.65
C VAL A 47 2.77 -13.49 -8.17
N GLU A 48 2.20 -12.49 -7.49
CA GLU A 48 0.93 -11.88 -7.87
C GLU A 48 1.14 -10.83 -8.96
N ARG A 49 0.26 -10.81 -9.96
CA ARG A 49 0.25 -9.79 -11.00
C ARG A 49 -0.80 -8.73 -10.68
N ARG A 50 -0.41 -7.45 -10.62
CA ARG A 50 -1.34 -6.34 -10.40
C ARG A 50 -1.23 -5.34 -11.54
N VAL A 51 -2.24 -5.32 -12.40
CA VAL A 51 -2.24 -4.48 -13.61
C VAL A 51 -2.74 -3.08 -13.27
N VAL A 52 -1.99 -2.06 -13.70
CA VAL A 52 -2.42 -0.67 -13.59
C VAL A 52 -3.34 -0.33 -14.77
N HIS A 53 -4.51 0.24 -14.49
CA HIS A 53 -5.51 0.52 -15.54
C HIS A 53 -5.30 1.87 -16.25
N ARG A 54 -4.58 2.82 -15.65
CA ARG A 54 -4.35 4.17 -16.18
C ARG A 54 -2.89 4.54 -16.06
N ARG A 55 -2.39 5.37 -16.98
CA ARG A 55 -1.06 5.97 -16.83
C ARG A 55 -1.03 6.80 -15.55
N THR A 56 -0.07 6.54 -14.68
CA THR A 56 0.02 7.19 -13.37
C THR A 56 1.46 7.27 -12.89
N ARG A 57 1.71 8.09 -11.87
CA ARG A 57 3.01 8.17 -11.20
C ARG A 57 3.08 7.12 -10.11
N VAL A 58 4.28 6.59 -9.86
CA VAL A 58 4.59 5.68 -8.76
C VAL A 58 5.69 6.32 -7.94
N TYR A 59 5.43 6.47 -6.65
CA TYR A 59 6.33 7.05 -5.66
C TYR A 59 7.14 5.93 -5.01
N LEU A 60 8.45 5.97 -5.21
CA LEU A 60 9.41 4.93 -4.87
C LEU A 60 10.44 5.51 -3.88
N PRO A 61 10.24 5.34 -2.56
CA PRO A 61 11.19 5.80 -1.54
C PRO A 61 12.60 5.29 -1.81
N ARG A 62 13.61 6.15 -1.58
CA ARG A 62 15.03 5.75 -1.74
C ARG A 62 15.64 5.14 -0.49
N SER A 63 14.95 5.24 0.64
CA SER A 63 15.36 4.69 1.92
C SER A 63 14.18 4.49 2.86
N TYR A 64 14.44 3.83 3.98
CA TYR A 64 13.48 3.64 5.06
C TYR A 64 12.85 4.97 5.50
N LEU A 65 11.52 5.03 5.53
CA LEU A 65 10.73 6.26 5.76
C LEU A 65 11.05 7.40 4.78
N ALA A 66 11.50 7.09 3.56
CA ALA A 66 11.79 8.08 2.52
C ALA A 66 12.72 9.23 2.97
N LYS A 67 13.61 9.00 3.95
CA LYS A 67 14.49 10.02 4.52
C LYS A 67 15.39 10.70 3.49
N ASP A 68 15.79 9.94 2.47
CA ASP A 68 16.67 10.39 1.40
C ASP A 68 15.91 10.76 0.11
N GLY A 69 14.61 10.97 0.24
CA GLY A 69 13.70 11.34 -0.84
C GLY A 69 13.03 10.16 -1.53
N VAL A 70 12.29 10.51 -2.58
CA VAL A 70 11.39 9.62 -3.31
C VAL A 70 11.65 9.78 -4.81
N ASP A 71 11.88 8.67 -5.48
CA ASP A 71 11.88 8.62 -6.95
C ASP A 71 10.44 8.58 -7.44
N VAL A 72 10.11 9.47 -8.37
CA VAL A 72 8.79 9.49 -9.00
C VAL A 72 8.95 9.00 -10.43
N ARG A 73 8.46 7.79 -10.70
CA ARG A 73 8.49 7.20 -12.05
C ARG A 73 7.08 7.05 -12.61
N THR A 74 6.93 7.17 -13.92
CA THR A 74 5.63 6.97 -14.57
C THR A 74 5.46 5.52 -14.99
N ILE A 75 4.32 4.92 -14.66
CA ILE A 75 3.90 3.60 -15.15
C ILE A 75 2.75 3.77 -16.15
N ASN A 76 2.80 2.99 -17.23
CA ASN A 76 1.77 3.02 -18.27
C ASN A 76 0.60 2.10 -17.91
N ALA A 77 -0.57 2.38 -18.50
CA ALA A 77 -1.70 1.47 -18.42
C ALA A 77 -1.35 0.09 -19.02
N GLY A 78 -1.84 -0.99 -18.41
CA GLY A 78 -1.57 -2.37 -18.80
C GLY A 78 -0.29 -2.97 -18.19
N SER A 79 0.59 -2.17 -17.59
CA SER A 79 1.79 -2.64 -16.93
C SER A 79 1.51 -3.26 -15.55
N ASP A 80 2.35 -4.20 -15.14
CA ASP A 80 2.31 -4.84 -13.82
C ASP A 80 3.10 -4.01 -12.80
N ILE A 81 2.43 -3.46 -11.80
CA ILE A 81 3.08 -2.62 -10.78
C ILE A 81 4.02 -3.42 -9.87
N ASN A 82 3.71 -4.69 -9.60
CA ASN A 82 4.56 -5.50 -8.73
C ASN A 82 5.93 -5.70 -9.39
N GLN A 83 5.94 -6.09 -10.67
CA GLN A 83 7.18 -6.23 -11.44
C GLN A 83 7.92 -4.91 -11.63
N PHE A 84 7.18 -3.81 -11.81
CA PHE A 84 7.76 -2.48 -11.93
C PHE A 84 8.52 -2.07 -10.66
N VAL A 85 7.91 -2.28 -9.49
CA VAL A 85 8.51 -1.98 -8.18
C VAL A 85 9.70 -2.91 -7.92
N PHE A 86 9.54 -4.21 -8.16
CA PHE A 86 10.63 -5.20 -8.02
C PHE A 86 11.86 -4.77 -8.83
N ARG A 87 11.69 -4.52 -10.14
CA ARG A 87 12.81 -4.15 -11.02
C ARG A 87 13.50 -2.86 -10.55
N HIS A 88 12.74 -1.87 -10.09
CA HIS A 88 13.34 -0.65 -9.58
C HIS A 88 14.24 -0.91 -8.36
N TYR A 89 13.83 -1.78 -7.44
CA TYR A 89 14.56 -2.04 -6.20
C TYR A 89 15.61 -3.16 -6.30
N GLU A 90 15.59 -3.92 -7.40
CA GLU A 90 16.67 -4.81 -7.83
C GLU A 90 17.81 -4.05 -8.53
N GLU A 91 17.56 -2.84 -9.04
CA GLU A 91 18.63 -1.99 -9.59
C GLU A 91 19.74 -1.77 -8.54
N MET A 92 20.98 -1.75 -9.00
CA MET A 92 22.12 -1.37 -8.19
C MET A 92 21.93 0.06 -7.66
N ALA A 93 22.36 0.26 -6.42
CA ALA A 93 22.40 1.55 -5.78
C ALA A 93 23.41 2.47 -6.49
N GLU A 94 23.10 3.76 -6.54
CA GLU A 94 24.00 4.76 -7.11
C GLU A 94 25.11 5.11 -6.11
N GLU A 95 26.21 5.69 -6.58
CA GLU A 95 27.33 6.11 -5.71
C GLU A 95 26.86 7.02 -4.56
N LYS A 96 25.89 7.90 -4.84
CA LYS A 96 25.27 8.80 -3.86
C LYS A 96 24.48 8.07 -2.76
N ASP A 97 24.07 6.84 -3.01
CA ASP A 97 23.30 6.03 -2.05
C ASP A 97 24.22 5.40 -0.99
N ARG A 98 25.54 5.36 -1.22
CA ARG A 98 26.52 4.81 -0.27
C ARG A 98 26.61 5.58 1.05
N GLU A 99 26.19 6.83 1.10
CA GLU A 99 26.17 7.60 2.36
C GLU A 99 25.03 7.17 3.28
N LYS A 100 24.07 6.39 2.77
CA LYS A 100 22.87 5.95 3.50
C LYS A 100 23.15 4.71 4.35
N VAL A 101 22.21 4.43 5.25
CA VAL A 101 22.21 3.21 6.05
C VAL A 101 21.80 2.03 5.16
N ASN A 102 22.74 1.12 4.92
CA ASN A 102 22.45 -0.20 4.36
C ASN A 102 22.05 -1.13 5.51
N TYR A 103 20.86 -1.73 5.42
CA TYR A 103 20.30 -2.59 6.47
C TYR A 103 20.62 -4.08 6.29
N VAL A 104 21.25 -4.48 5.17
CA VAL A 104 21.51 -5.89 4.83
C VAL A 104 22.99 -6.24 4.95
N THR A 105 23.90 -5.38 4.47
CA THR A 105 25.34 -5.66 4.53
C THR A 105 26.18 -4.40 4.68
N GLU A 106 27.14 -4.43 5.60
CA GLU A 106 28.17 -3.39 5.73
C GLU A 106 29.27 -3.53 4.67
N ALA A 107 29.35 -4.66 3.96
CA ALA A 107 30.46 -4.96 3.05
C ALA A 107 30.44 -4.17 1.74
N ARG A 108 29.28 -3.60 1.35
CA ARG A 108 29.09 -2.67 0.21
C ARG A 108 29.67 -3.12 -1.13
N ILE A 109 29.66 -4.42 -1.42
CA ILE A 109 30.29 -4.98 -2.63
C ILE A 109 29.38 -4.81 -3.86
N GLN A 110 28.09 -5.10 -3.73
CA GLN A 110 27.05 -4.89 -4.75
C GLN A 110 25.72 -4.61 -4.02
N GLU A 111 25.44 -3.34 -3.78
CA GLU A 111 24.27 -2.91 -3.02
C GLU A 111 23.09 -2.70 -3.97
N SER A 112 21.99 -3.38 -3.72
CA SER A 112 20.73 -3.13 -4.42
C SER A 112 19.92 -2.07 -3.68
N LYS A 113 19.07 -1.31 -4.39
CA LYS A 113 18.28 -0.23 -3.80
C LYS A 113 17.36 -0.67 -2.65
N HIS A 114 16.88 -1.93 -2.66
CA HIS A 114 16.05 -2.43 -1.57
C HIS A 114 16.76 -2.49 -0.22
N GLU A 115 18.09 -2.61 -0.18
CA GLU A 115 18.87 -2.76 1.05
C GLU A 115 18.82 -1.51 1.95
N PHE A 116 18.40 -0.37 1.38
CA PHE A 116 18.25 0.90 2.09
C PHE A 116 16.84 1.12 2.65
N LEU A 117 15.87 0.25 2.32
CA LEU A 117 14.47 0.37 2.75
C LEU A 117 14.20 -0.24 4.12
N GLY A 118 15.13 -1.03 4.64
CA GLY A 118 15.00 -1.77 5.88
C GLY A 118 15.65 -3.15 5.78
N PRO A 119 15.73 -3.88 6.89
CA PRO A 119 16.31 -5.23 6.95
C PRO A 119 15.45 -6.35 6.29
N ASP A 120 14.12 -6.25 6.28
CA ASP A 120 13.24 -7.14 5.47
C ASP A 120 12.05 -6.34 4.93
N PRO A 121 12.28 -5.46 3.92
CA PRO A 121 11.25 -4.62 3.36
C PRO A 121 10.32 -5.44 2.46
N ARG A 122 9.03 -5.37 2.77
CA ARG A 122 7.96 -6.09 2.07
C ARG A 122 6.91 -5.15 1.54
N VAL A 123 6.46 -5.40 0.32
CA VAL A 123 5.36 -4.69 -0.29
C VAL A 123 4.06 -5.32 0.20
N ALA A 124 3.33 -4.58 1.04
CA ALA A 124 2.02 -4.97 1.54
C ALA A 124 0.90 -4.59 0.57
N GLY A 125 1.17 -3.65 -0.35
CA GLY A 125 0.27 -3.27 -1.44
C GLY A 125 0.49 -1.83 -1.86
N TYR A 126 -0.58 -1.20 -2.36
CA TYR A 126 -0.51 0.12 -2.98
C TYR A 126 -1.69 0.98 -2.56
N SER A 127 -1.39 2.24 -2.27
CA SER A 127 -2.36 3.32 -2.06
C SER A 127 -2.47 4.16 -3.33
N VAL A 128 -3.68 4.64 -3.64
CA VAL A 128 -3.96 5.46 -4.83
C VAL A 128 -4.50 6.82 -4.40
N GLU A 129 -3.81 7.47 -3.47
CA GLU A 129 -4.16 8.83 -3.04
C GLU A 129 -3.54 9.93 -3.90
N GLY A 130 -4.34 10.95 -4.19
CA GLY A 130 -3.87 12.17 -4.84
C GLY A 130 -3.40 11.93 -6.27
N GLU A 131 -2.14 12.24 -6.56
CA GLU A 131 -1.62 12.31 -7.94
C GLU A 131 -0.87 11.06 -8.44
N GLY A 132 -0.86 9.97 -7.67
CA GLY A 132 -0.21 8.73 -8.09
C GLY A 132 -0.35 7.58 -7.11
N ILE A 133 0.48 6.56 -7.30
CA ILE A 133 0.49 5.34 -6.51
C ILE A 133 1.65 5.38 -5.51
N ARG A 134 1.34 5.13 -4.24
CA ARG A 134 2.33 4.95 -3.17
C ARG A 134 2.43 3.49 -2.79
N VAL A 135 3.65 3.05 -2.49
CA VAL A 135 3.89 1.68 -2.00
C VAL A 135 3.65 1.62 -0.50
N LEU A 136 2.82 0.68 -0.06
CA LEU A 136 2.60 0.39 1.35
C LEU A 136 3.63 -0.65 1.79
N TRP A 137 4.48 -0.28 2.74
CA TRP A 137 5.59 -1.10 3.21
C TRP A 137 5.27 -1.73 4.56
N ILE A 138 5.76 -2.96 4.74
CA ILE A 138 5.92 -3.62 6.03
C ILE A 138 7.37 -4.09 6.11
N ASP A 139 8.07 -3.74 7.19
CA ASP A 139 9.34 -4.38 7.50
C ASP A 139 9.12 -5.46 8.57
N ARG A 140 9.46 -6.71 8.25
CA ARG A 140 9.19 -7.83 9.15
C ARG A 140 10.07 -7.80 10.40
N PHE A 141 11.28 -7.30 10.28
CA PHE A 141 12.28 -7.35 11.36
C PHE A 141 12.15 -6.13 12.29
N LEU A 142 11.88 -4.95 11.73
CA LEU A 142 11.53 -3.75 12.50
C LEU A 142 10.10 -3.80 13.06
N GLU A 143 9.25 -4.69 12.55
CA GLU A 143 7.82 -4.79 12.85
C GLU A 143 7.02 -3.51 12.54
N GLU A 144 7.54 -2.69 11.64
CA GLU A 144 6.99 -1.37 11.31
C GLU A 144 6.29 -1.40 9.96
N LYS A 145 5.26 -0.55 9.84
CA LYS A 145 4.52 -0.34 8.59
C LYS A 145 4.59 1.13 8.24
N TRP A 146 4.84 1.42 6.98
CA TRP A 146 5.06 2.80 6.57
C TRP A 146 4.68 3.08 5.11
N VAL A 147 4.46 4.36 4.81
CA VAL A 147 4.21 4.91 3.47
C VAL A 147 4.78 6.33 3.43
N GLU A 148 5.61 6.64 2.43
CA GLU A 148 6.14 8.00 2.17
C GLU A 148 6.62 8.80 3.42
N GLY A 149 7.27 8.12 4.37
CA GLY A 149 7.81 8.75 5.58
C GLY A 149 6.93 8.73 6.81
N GLU A 150 5.68 8.29 6.67
CA GLU A 150 4.75 8.14 7.78
C GLU A 150 4.61 6.67 8.18
N LYS A 151 4.58 6.42 9.50
CA LYS A 151 4.24 5.11 10.04
C LYS A 151 2.74 4.99 10.21
N TRP A 152 2.22 3.79 10.00
CA TRP A 152 0.80 3.50 10.20
C TRP A 152 0.62 2.25 11.08
N GLU A 153 -0.29 2.35 12.04
CA GLU A 153 -0.48 1.32 13.08
C GLU A 153 -1.50 0.26 12.64
N LEU A 154 -2.67 0.70 12.18
CA LEU A 154 -3.77 -0.13 11.72
C LEU A 154 -4.33 0.42 10.42
N LEU A 155 -4.90 -0.46 9.60
CA LEU A 155 -5.69 -0.04 8.46
C LEU A 155 -6.95 0.67 8.94
N ASP A 156 -7.30 1.76 8.27
CA ASP A 156 -8.65 2.29 8.37
C ASP A 156 -9.61 1.32 7.67
N VAL A 157 -10.73 1.05 8.32
CA VAL A 157 -11.73 0.09 7.84
C VAL A 157 -13.12 0.69 7.87
N GLU A 158 -13.85 0.46 6.81
CA GLU A 158 -15.26 0.81 6.66
C GLU A 158 -16.10 -0.43 6.41
N MET A 159 -17.39 -0.33 6.70
CA MET A 159 -18.31 -1.41 6.42
C MET A 159 -18.93 -1.18 5.04
N ASP A 160 -18.76 -2.14 4.13
CA ASP A 160 -19.29 -2.08 2.78
C ASP A 160 -20.82 -2.22 2.76
N SER A 161 -21.43 -2.09 1.57
CA SER A 161 -22.88 -2.25 1.38
C SER A 161 -23.40 -3.64 1.73
N ASN A 162 -22.52 -4.64 1.84
CA ASN A 162 -22.84 -6.03 2.19
C ASN A 162 -22.70 -6.30 3.69
N GLY A 163 -22.27 -5.33 4.48
CA GLY A 163 -22.00 -5.50 5.91
C GLY A 163 -20.65 -6.14 6.23
N ALA A 164 -19.73 -6.22 5.26
CA ALA A 164 -18.38 -6.71 5.44
C ALA A 164 -17.42 -5.55 5.75
N TRP A 165 -16.47 -5.77 6.66
CA TRP A 165 -15.40 -4.81 6.91
C TRP A 165 -14.38 -4.86 5.77
N THR A 166 -14.16 -3.72 5.13
CA THR A 166 -13.20 -3.54 4.05
C THR A 166 -12.19 -2.46 4.42
N GLU A 167 -10.98 -2.57 3.89
CA GLU A 167 -9.99 -1.50 3.99
C GLU A 167 -10.56 -0.24 3.32
N CYS A 168 -10.50 0.90 4.01
CA CYS A 168 -10.67 2.18 3.34
C CYS A 168 -9.53 2.28 2.32
N VAL A 169 -9.86 2.32 1.03
CA VAL A 169 -8.86 2.58 0.00
C VAL A 169 -8.44 4.03 0.18
N VAL A 170 -7.34 4.19 0.90
CA VAL A 170 -6.42 5.34 0.89
C VAL A 170 -5.84 5.35 -0.52
#